data_AF-A0A1Q6M4L5-F1
#
_entry.id   AF-A0A1Q6M4L5-F1
#
_cell.length_a   1.000
_cell.length_b   1.000
_cell.length_c   1.000
_cell.angle_alpha   90.00
_cell.angle_beta   90.00
_cell.angle_gamma   90.00
#
_symmetry.space_group_name_H-M   'P 1'
#
loop_
_entity.id
_entity.type
_entity.pdbx_description
1 polymer ?
#
loop_
_entity_poly.entity_id
_entity_poly.type
_entity_poly.pdbx_seq_one_letter_code
_entity_poly.pdbx_strand_id
1 'polypeptide(L)'
;MDQVQGKHFSITDPQNVNTVIYQINKTEGLMEENTPKFTLERLKCREELVGLNKRKTFFVDAPKDEGNQLIILSFGQDRVVVNMGLLNKDEVKISKRPVPVKFNTLYSEQETEYKDVRYTPNFQRPITIIDPETTEEVKPVVYFDKDTNEVRGKCKLKPYKSYFAFEVREDNN
;
A
#
# COMPACT_ATOMS: atom_id res chain seq x y z
N MET A 1 -12.39 12.50 -26.95
CA MET A 1 -12.29 11.47 -25.90
C MET A 1 -10.82 11.29 -25.65
N ASP A 2 -10.30 11.85 -24.56
CA ASP A 2 -8.94 11.54 -24.15
C ASP A 2 -8.91 10.05 -23.81
N GLN A 3 -8.18 9.28 -24.61
CA GLN A 3 -7.87 7.90 -24.26
C GLN A 3 -7.05 7.99 -22.98
N VAL A 4 -7.68 7.71 -21.83
CA VAL A 4 -6.97 7.50 -20.57
C VAL A 4 -6.17 6.22 -20.76
N GLN A 5 -4.98 6.35 -21.33
CA GLN A 5 -4.07 5.24 -21.55
C GLN A 5 -3.39 4.95 -20.23
N GLY A 6 -3.89 3.94 -19.53
CA GLY A 6 -3.22 3.41 -18.34
C GLY A 6 -1.78 2.99 -18.67
N LYS A 7 -0.92 3.02 -17.66
CA LYS A 7 0.48 2.59 -17.78
C LYS A 7 0.70 1.26 -17.12
N HIS A 8 1.75 0.56 -17.53
CA HIS A 8 2.15 -0.67 -16.88
C HIS A 8 3.66 -0.84 -16.92
N PHE A 9 4.18 -1.61 -15.97
CA PHE A 9 5.58 -2.00 -15.93
C PHE A 9 5.70 -3.39 -15.33
N SER A 10 6.79 -4.07 -15.64
CA SER A 10 7.03 -5.44 -15.17
C SER A 10 8.21 -5.50 -14.23
N ILE A 11 8.11 -6.36 -13.23
CA ILE A 11 9.23 -6.82 -12.40
C ILE A 11 9.27 -8.34 -12.48
N THR A 12 10.44 -8.91 -12.19
CA THR A 12 10.62 -10.36 -12.12
C THR A 12 10.97 -10.74 -10.70
N ASP A 13 10.07 -11.44 -10.04
CA ASP A 13 10.31 -11.99 -8.72
C ASP A 13 11.08 -13.31 -8.86
N PRO A 14 12.22 -13.46 -8.16
CA PRO A 14 12.87 -14.76 -8.03
C PRO A 14 12.00 -15.71 -7.20
N GLN A 15 12.36 -16.99 -7.20
CA GLN A 15 11.68 -17.99 -6.37
C GLN A 15 11.64 -17.57 -4.89
N ASN A 16 10.50 -17.80 -4.24
CA ASN A 16 10.23 -17.44 -2.83
C ASN A 16 10.25 -15.94 -2.51
N VAL A 17 10.22 -15.08 -3.53
CA VAL A 17 9.94 -13.66 -3.38
C VAL A 17 8.58 -13.37 -3.98
N ASN A 18 7.83 -12.51 -3.31
CA ASN A 18 6.54 -12.04 -3.79
C ASN A 18 6.45 -10.54 -3.57
N THR A 19 6.41 -9.80 -4.68
CA THR A 19 6.35 -8.35 -4.65
C THR A 19 4.91 -7.86 -4.82
N VAL A 20 4.56 -6.86 -4.01
CA VAL A 20 3.34 -6.06 -4.13
C VAL A 20 3.71 -4.59 -4.18
N ILE A 21 2.93 -3.79 -4.91
CA ILE A 21 3.22 -2.37 -5.12
C ILE A 21 1.99 -1.55 -4.77
N TYR A 22 2.22 -0.46 -4.04
CA TYR A 22 1.21 0.54 -3.72
C TYR A 22 1.57 1.86 -4.37
N GLN A 23 0.57 2.55 -4.92
CA GLN A 23 0.69 3.94 -5.30
C GLN A 23 0.39 4.82 -4.08
N ILE A 24 1.23 5.83 -3.87
CA ILE A 24 0.97 6.91 -2.90
C ILE A 24 0.22 8.01 -3.62
N ASN A 25 -0.95 8.35 -3.11
CA ASN A 25 -1.76 9.47 -3.56
C ASN A 25 -1.71 10.57 -2.50
N LYS A 26 -1.60 11.83 -2.95
CA LYS A 26 -1.79 12.99 -2.08
C LYS A 26 -3.25 13.41 -2.18
N THR A 27 -3.88 13.64 -1.04
CA THR A 27 -5.25 14.13 -0.99
C THR A 27 -5.25 15.62 -1.35
N GLU A 28 -6.05 16.02 -2.34
CA GLU A 28 -6.12 17.40 -2.85
C GLU A 28 -7.28 18.18 -2.19
N GLY A 29 -7.08 19.48 -1.96
CA GLY A 29 -8.13 20.42 -1.54
C GLY A 29 -8.14 20.83 -0.06
N LEU A 30 -9.13 21.66 0.30
CA LEU A 30 -9.44 22.05 1.70
C LEU A 30 -10.10 20.86 2.39
N MET A 31 -9.30 20.02 3.05
CA MET A 31 -9.81 18.90 3.83
C MET A 31 -9.84 19.24 5.32
N GLU A 32 -10.77 18.63 6.04
CA GLU A 32 -10.85 18.71 7.50
C GLU A 32 -9.51 18.30 8.12
N GLU A 33 -9.09 18.95 9.22
CA GLU A 33 -7.78 18.76 9.87
C GLU A 33 -7.45 17.29 10.16
N ASN A 34 -8.46 16.45 10.36
CA ASN A 34 -8.29 15.03 10.72
C ASN A 34 -8.21 14.08 9.52
N THR A 35 -8.34 14.58 8.29
CA THR A 35 -8.35 13.75 7.09
C THR A 35 -6.92 13.32 6.71
N PRO A 36 -6.69 12.04 6.36
CA PRO A 36 -5.40 11.61 5.87
C PRO A 36 -4.92 12.43 4.66
N LYS A 37 -3.72 13.01 4.75
CA LYS A 37 -3.08 13.78 3.66
C LYS A 37 -2.51 12.91 2.54
N PHE A 38 -2.18 11.67 2.87
CA PHE A 38 -1.71 10.67 1.92
C PHE A 38 -2.62 9.45 2.00
N THR A 39 -2.78 8.80 0.86
CA THR A 39 -3.53 7.55 0.78
C THR A 39 -2.78 6.53 -0.06
N LEU A 40 -3.04 5.25 0.22
CA LEU A 40 -2.41 4.12 -0.42
C LEU A 40 -3.41 3.37 -1.28
N GLU A 41 -2.96 3.00 -2.48
CA GLU A 41 -3.73 2.19 -3.41
C GLU A 41 -2.89 1.03 -3.92
N ARG A 42 -3.33 -0.22 -3.67
CA ARG A 42 -2.62 -1.41 -4.16
C ARG A 42 -2.78 -1.50 -5.68
N LEU A 43 -1.66 -1.56 -6.39
CA LEU A 43 -1.68 -1.77 -7.83
C LEU A 43 -2.14 -3.19 -8.17
N LYS A 44 -3.02 -3.30 -9.17
CA LYS A 44 -3.37 -4.59 -9.75
C LYS A 44 -2.18 -5.13 -10.51
N CYS A 45 -2.02 -6.45 -10.49
CA CYS A 45 -0.99 -7.11 -11.27
C CYS A 45 -1.50 -8.36 -11.97
N ARG A 46 -0.83 -8.70 -13.08
CA ARG A 46 -0.92 -9.99 -13.75
C ARG A 46 0.39 -10.72 -13.52
N GLU A 47 0.31 -12.01 -13.21
CA GLU A 47 1.47 -12.87 -12.97
C GLU A 47 1.62 -13.90 -14.09
N GLU A 48 2.86 -14.16 -14.48
CA GLU A 48 3.23 -15.16 -15.47
C GLU A 48 4.48 -15.91 -15.01
N LEU A 49 4.48 -17.24 -15.14
CA LEU A 49 5.65 -18.06 -14.83
C LEU A 49 6.67 -17.98 -15.98
N VAL A 50 7.92 -17.66 -15.63
CA VAL A 50 9.06 -17.61 -16.54
C VAL A 50 10.17 -18.47 -15.95
N GLY A 51 10.19 -19.75 -16.33
CA GLY A 51 11.05 -20.76 -15.68
C GLY A 51 10.64 -20.95 -14.22
N LEU A 52 11.58 -20.72 -13.30
CA LEU A 52 11.33 -20.76 -11.84
C LEU A 52 10.89 -19.40 -11.27
N ASN A 53 10.95 -18.34 -12.07
CA ASN A 53 10.65 -16.98 -11.64
C ASN A 53 9.20 -16.60 -11.99
N LYS A 54 8.70 -15.54 -11.36
CA LYS A 54 7.39 -14.96 -11.66
C LYS A 54 7.58 -13.57 -12.25
N ARG A 55 7.17 -13.37 -13.49
CA ARG A 55 7.04 -12.03 -14.07
C ARG A 55 5.72 -11.43 -13.61
N LYS A 56 5.77 -10.28 -12.96
CA LYS A 56 4.60 -9.52 -12.51
C LYS A 56 4.49 -8.22 -13.27
N THR A 57 3.38 -8.03 -13.96
CA THR A 57 3.05 -6.78 -14.66
C THR A 57 2.06 -5.99 -13.84
N PHE A 58 2.46 -4.82 -13.36
CA PHE A 58 1.63 -3.91 -12.56
C PHE A 58 1.00 -2.85 -13.45
N PHE A 59 -0.25 -2.49 -13.13
CA PHE A 59 -1.04 -1.53 -13.90
C PHE A 59 -1.34 -0.28 -13.07
N VAL A 60 -1.21 0.88 -13.70
CA VAL A 60 -1.52 2.20 -13.16
C VAL A 60 -2.60 2.83 -14.04
N ASP A 61 -3.83 2.86 -13.53
CA ASP A 61 -5.01 3.25 -14.31
C ASP A 61 -5.05 4.78 -14.57
N ALA A 62 -4.58 5.60 -13.63
CA ALA A 62 -4.54 7.06 -13.72
C ALA A 62 -3.09 7.61 -13.60
N PRO A 63 -2.29 7.52 -14.66
CA PRO A 63 -0.93 8.06 -14.65
C PRO A 63 -0.95 9.59 -14.55
N LYS A 64 -0.08 10.15 -13.71
CA LYS A 64 0.06 11.60 -13.51
C LYS A 64 1.19 12.16 -14.37
N ASP A 65 1.05 13.40 -14.83
CA ASP A 65 2.08 14.09 -15.63
C ASP A 65 3.40 14.25 -14.86
N GLU A 66 3.32 14.54 -13.56
CA GLU A 66 4.48 14.64 -12.67
C GLU A 66 5.06 13.26 -12.26
N GLY A 67 4.39 12.18 -12.66
CA GLY A 67 4.68 10.80 -12.28
C GLY A 67 3.94 10.33 -11.03
N ASN A 68 3.91 9.01 -10.85
CA ASN A 68 3.22 8.35 -9.74
C ASN A 68 4.25 7.83 -8.74
N GLN A 69 4.11 8.22 -7.47
CA GLN A 69 4.94 7.70 -6.39
C GLN A 69 4.51 6.28 -6.03
N LEU A 70 5.47 5.38 -5.89
CA LEU A 70 5.26 3.96 -5.65
C LEU A 70 6.01 3.51 -4.38
N ILE A 71 5.37 2.62 -3.63
CA ILE A 71 5.99 1.81 -2.58
C ILE A 71 6.03 0.37 -3.07
N ILE A 72 7.23 -0.17 -3.22
CA ILE A 72 7.50 -1.51 -3.69
C ILE A 72 7.91 -2.35 -2.49
N LEU A 73 7.09 -3.35 -2.15
CA LEU A 73 7.32 -4.26 -1.04
C LEU A 73 7.60 -5.65 -1.59
N SER A 74 8.84 -6.11 -1.45
CA SER A 74 9.24 -7.45 -1.84
C SER A 74 9.33 -8.32 -0.58
N PHE A 75 8.37 -9.23 -0.43
CA PHE A 75 8.31 -10.19 0.68
C PHE A 75 9.19 -11.39 0.34
N GLY A 76 10.27 -11.56 1.08
CA GLY A 76 11.07 -12.78 1.09
C GLY A 76 10.69 -13.68 2.26
N GLN A 77 11.47 -14.74 2.47
CA GLN A 77 11.19 -15.73 3.50
C GLN A 77 11.40 -15.20 4.94
N ASP A 78 12.38 -14.31 5.13
CA ASP A 78 12.84 -13.81 6.43
C ASP A 78 12.73 -12.29 6.60
N ARG A 79 12.44 -11.57 5.51
CA ARG A 79 12.50 -10.11 5.47
C ARG A 79 11.54 -9.51 4.45
N VAL A 80 11.18 -8.26 4.67
CA VAL A 80 10.49 -7.43 3.68
C VAL A 80 11.46 -6.36 3.21
N VAL A 81 11.75 -6.33 1.90
CA VAL A 81 12.55 -5.26 1.30
C VAL A 81 11.59 -4.16 0.84
N VAL A 82 11.85 -2.94 1.30
CA VAL A 82 11.03 -1.77 0.99
C VAL A 82 11.82 -0.83 0.09
N ASN A 83 11.32 -0.60 -1.13
CA ASN A 83 11.88 0.37 -2.07
C ASN A 83 10.84 1.40 -2.45
N MET A 84 11.25 2.65 -2.56
CA MET A 84 10.41 3.72 -3.10
C MET A 84 10.69 3.89 -4.59
N GLY A 85 9.65 4.12 -5.39
CA GLY A 85 9.76 4.34 -6.83
C GLY A 85 9.01 5.57 -7.30
N LEU A 86 9.40 6.10 -8.45
CA LEU A 86 8.63 7.06 -9.23
C LEU A 86 8.42 6.49 -10.62
N LEU A 87 7.17 6.24 -10.99
CA LEU A 87 6.79 5.94 -12.37
C LEU A 87 6.63 7.26 -13.12
N ASN A 88 7.52 7.55 -14.06
CA ASN A 88 7.44 8.74 -14.90
C ASN A 88 7.71 8.36 -16.36
N LYS A 89 6.88 8.87 -17.28
CA LYS A 89 6.84 8.43 -18.68
C LYS A 89 6.69 6.90 -18.72
N ASP A 90 7.68 6.18 -19.22
CA ASP A 90 7.67 4.72 -19.37
C ASP A 90 8.72 4.03 -18.48
N GLU A 91 9.25 4.74 -17.49
CA GLU A 91 10.32 4.25 -16.63
C GLU A 91 9.92 4.31 -15.15
N VAL A 92 10.27 3.26 -14.41
CA VAL A 92 10.24 3.27 -12.94
C VAL A 92 11.65 3.58 -12.44
N LYS A 93 11.79 4.69 -11.72
CA LYS A 93 13.05 5.10 -11.08
C LYS A 93 12.98 4.86 -9.59
N ILE A 94 13.92 4.10 -9.05
CA ILE A 94 14.02 3.88 -7.60
C ILE A 94 14.47 5.19 -6.94
N SER A 95 13.64 5.70 -6.04
CA SER A 95 13.90 6.93 -5.31
C SER A 95 14.79 6.66 -4.10
N LYS A 96 15.80 7.51 -3.92
CA LYS A 96 16.58 7.61 -2.68
C LYS A 96 16.02 8.65 -1.70
N ARG A 97 14.99 9.39 -2.10
CA ARG A 97 14.37 10.41 -1.22
C ARG A 97 13.56 9.69 -0.13
N PRO A 98 13.79 10.02 1.15
CA PRO A 98 12.96 9.48 2.22
C PRO A 98 11.52 9.96 2.03
N VAL A 99 10.58 9.03 2.16
CA VAL A 99 9.16 9.34 2.34
C VAL A 99 8.85 8.99 3.79
N PRO A 100 8.06 9.81 4.52
CA PRO A 100 7.58 9.53 5.87
C PRO A 100 6.69 8.29 5.95
N VAL A 101 7.30 7.12 5.85
CA VAL A 101 6.62 5.82 5.96
C VAL A 101 6.98 5.21 7.31
N LYS A 102 5.94 4.92 8.10
CA LYS A 102 6.06 4.17 9.33
C LYS A 102 5.76 2.70 9.05
N PHE A 103 6.66 1.82 9.46
CA PHE A 103 6.49 0.37 9.40
C PHE A 103 6.26 -0.19 10.79
N ASN A 104 5.38 -1.18 10.91
CA ASN A 104 5.12 -1.86 12.16
C ASN A 104 4.89 -3.35 11.93
N THR A 105 5.26 -4.16 12.92
CA THR A 105 4.90 -5.58 12.95
C THR A 105 3.81 -5.77 13.99
N LEU A 106 2.66 -6.29 13.57
CA LEU A 106 1.54 -6.56 14.45
C LEU A 106 1.52 -8.06 14.76
N TYR A 107 1.77 -8.42 16.00
CA TYR A 107 1.71 -9.80 16.50
C TYR A 107 0.93 -9.83 17.81
N SER A 108 0.12 -10.87 17.98
CA SER A 108 -0.61 -11.12 19.22
C SER A 108 -0.81 -12.62 19.42
N GLU A 109 -0.71 -13.09 20.65
CA GLU A 109 -1.05 -14.47 21.02
C GLU A 109 -2.56 -14.69 21.12
N GLN A 110 -3.35 -13.62 21.16
CA GLN A 110 -4.81 -13.64 21.23
C GLN A 110 -5.40 -12.97 19.98
N GLU A 111 -6.66 -13.32 19.65
CA GLU A 111 -7.39 -12.61 18.62
C GLU A 111 -7.52 -11.13 19.00
N THR A 112 -7.15 -10.23 18.10
CA THR A 112 -7.12 -8.78 18.35
C THR A 112 -7.72 -7.99 17.19
N GLU A 113 -8.19 -6.79 17.50
CA GLU A 113 -8.68 -5.84 16.49
C GLU A 113 -7.73 -4.64 16.40
N TYR A 114 -7.21 -4.37 15.20
CA TYR A 114 -6.54 -3.11 14.91
C TYR A 114 -7.59 -2.08 14.49
N LYS A 115 -7.77 -0.99 15.24
CA LYS A 115 -8.87 -0.01 15.05
C LYS A 115 -8.43 1.35 14.50
N ASP A 116 -7.13 1.60 14.37
CA ASP A 116 -6.59 2.90 13.96
C ASP A 116 -6.43 3.00 12.43
N VAL A 117 -7.53 2.73 11.71
CA VAL A 117 -7.60 2.91 10.25
C VAL A 117 -8.56 4.06 9.97
N ARG A 118 -8.00 5.23 9.67
CA ARG A 118 -8.78 6.41 9.24
C ARG A 118 -9.03 6.37 7.75
N TYR A 119 -10.15 6.96 7.35
CA TYR A 119 -10.53 7.09 5.95
C TYR A 119 -10.70 8.55 5.54
N THR A 120 -10.36 8.83 4.29
CA THR A 120 -10.82 10.02 3.58
C THR A 120 -12.30 9.87 3.19
N PRO A 121 -13.02 10.96 2.85
CA PRO A 121 -14.42 10.88 2.40
C PRO A 121 -14.67 9.96 1.20
N ASN A 122 -13.65 9.75 0.35
CA ASN A 122 -13.70 8.80 -0.78
C ASN A 122 -13.24 7.37 -0.41
N PHE A 123 -13.24 7.01 0.87
CA PHE A 123 -12.87 5.68 1.39
C PHE A 123 -11.45 5.21 1.07
N GLN A 124 -10.52 6.14 0.92
CA GLN A 124 -9.10 5.83 0.83
C GLN A 124 -8.44 5.94 2.22
N ARG A 125 -7.30 5.26 2.42
CA ARG A 125 -6.64 5.16 3.73
C ARG A 125 -5.12 5.34 3.62
N PRO A 126 -4.46 5.86 4.67
CA PRO A 126 -3.00 6.06 4.70
C PRO A 126 -2.22 4.80 5.10
N ILE A 127 -2.92 3.78 5.64
CA ILE A 127 -2.34 2.57 6.21
C ILE A 127 -2.87 1.33 5.52
N THR A 128 -2.02 0.30 5.40
CA THR A 128 -2.43 -1.05 5.01
C THR A 128 -1.77 -2.09 5.93
N ILE A 129 -2.43 -3.23 6.07
CA ILE A 129 -1.97 -4.38 6.86
C ILE A 129 -1.92 -5.58 5.93
N ILE A 130 -0.77 -6.23 5.85
CA ILE A 130 -0.48 -7.28 4.90
C ILE A 130 -0.05 -8.52 5.69
N ASP A 131 -0.59 -9.67 5.31
CA ASP A 131 -0.09 -10.96 5.74
C ASP A 131 1.21 -11.27 4.98
N PRO A 132 2.38 -11.30 5.65
CA PRO A 132 3.66 -11.46 4.96
C PRO A 132 3.84 -12.83 4.30
N GLU A 133 3.09 -13.85 4.72
CA GLU A 133 3.18 -15.20 4.15
C GLU A 133 2.41 -15.31 2.83
N THR A 134 1.22 -14.70 2.79
CA THR A 134 0.33 -14.77 1.62
C THR A 134 0.46 -13.55 0.71
N THR A 135 1.07 -12.47 1.19
CA THR A 135 1.08 -11.12 0.61
C THR A 135 -0.32 -10.52 0.39
N GLU A 136 -1.32 -11.09 1.06
CA GLU A 136 -2.69 -10.58 0.98
C GLU A 136 -2.93 -9.47 1.98
N GLU A 137 -3.71 -8.49 1.53
CA GLU A 137 -4.10 -7.37 2.37
C GLU A 137 -5.26 -7.79 3.29
N VAL A 138 -5.11 -7.52 4.59
CA VAL A 138 -6.19 -7.64 5.56
C VAL A 138 -7.13 -6.46 5.37
N LYS A 139 -8.21 -6.69 4.62
CA LYS A 139 -9.20 -5.65 4.31
C LYS A 139 -9.91 -5.19 5.61
N PRO A 140 -9.87 -3.89 5.95
CA PRO A 140 -10.58 -3.37 7.10
C PRO A 140 -12.10 -3.43 6.90
N VAL A 141 -12.83 -3.73 7.96
CA VAL A 141 -14.27 -3.54 8.05
C VAL A 141 -14.54 -2.12 8.50
N VAL A 142 -15.31 -1.38 7.70
CA VAL A 142 -15.67 0.01 7.99
C VAL A 142 -16.79 0.06 9.02
N TYR A 143 -16.71 0.98 9.97
CA TYR A 143 -17.74 1.28 10.95
C TYR A 143 -17.79 2.79 11.23
N PHE A 144 -18.92 3.23 11.77
CA PHE A 144 -19.08 4.61 12.24
C PHE A 144 -18.72 4.69 13.72
N ASP A 145 -17.70 5.48 14.06
CA ASP A 145 -17.28 5.73 15.43
C ASP A 145 -18.13 6.88 16.00
N LYS A 146 -18.98 6.55 16.99
CA LYS A 146 -19.89 7.52 17.60
C LYS A 146 -19.15 8.51 18.51
N ASP A 147 -18.00 8.13 19.04
CA ASP A 147 -17.26 8.97 19.99
C ASP A 147 -16.54 10.10 19.27
N THR A 148 -16.01 9.82 18.06
CA THR A 148 -15.32 10.83 17.24
C THR A 148 -16.15 11.36 16.08
N ASN A 149 -17.35 10.81 15.85
CA ASN A 149 -18.24 11.17 14.72
C ASN A 149 -17.56 10.96 13.34
N GLU A 150 -16.70 9.95 13.24
CA GLU A 150 -15.88 9.67 12.05
C GLU A 150 -16.15 8.27 11.50
N VAL A 151 -15.92 8.09 10.20
CA VAL A 151 -15.85 6.76 9.58
C VAL A 151 -14.47 6.15 9.82
N ARG A 152 -14.43 4.99 10.46
CA ARG A 152 -13.19 4.28 10.81
C ARG A 152 -13.19 2.85 10.30
N GLY A 153 -12.01 2.26 10.20
CA GLY A 153 -11.79 0.86 9.83
C GLY A 153 -11.25 0.06 10.98
N LYS A 154 -11.61 -1.21 11.02
CA LYS A 154 -10.96 -2.18 11.88
C LYS A 154 -10.57 -3.45 11.14
N CYS A 155 -9.38 -3.96 11.45
CA CYS A 155 -8.88 -5.22 10.93
C CYS A 155 -8.85 -6.25 12.06
N LYS A 156 -9.46 -7.42 11.82
CA LYS A 156 -9.33 -8.56 12.72
C LYS A 156 -8.02 -9.30 12.42
N LEU A 157 -7.20 -9.48 13.44
CA LEU A 157 -5.91 -10.14 13.35
C LEU A 157 -5.98 -11.50 14.04
N LYS A 158 -5.50 -12.54 13.36
CA LYS A 158 -5.48 -13.90 13.90
C LYS A 158 -4.39 -14.03 14.98
N PRO A 159 -4.64 -14.83 16.03
CA PRO A 159 -3.62 -15.12 17.05
C PRO A 159 -2.44 -15.89 16.45
N TYR A 160 -1.27 -15.76 17.09
CA TYR A 160 -0.01 -16.42 16.74
C TYR A 160 0.44 -16.16 15.29
N LYS A 161 0.02 -15.05 14.72
CA LYS A 161 0.36 -14.64 13.37
C LYS A 161 0.86 -13.21 13.34
N SER A 162 1.95 -13.00 12.62
CA SER A 162 2.55 -11.68 12.40
C SER A 162 1.97 -11.04 11.14
N TYR A 163 1.67 -9.76 11.21
CA TYR A 163 1.24 -8.94 10.08
C TYR A 163 2.18 -7.77 9.88
N PHE A 164 2.47 -7.43 8.62
CA PHE A 164 3.23 -6.25 8.25
C PHE A 164 2.26 -5.08 8.03
N ALA A 165 2.37 -4.05 8.86
CA ALA A 165 1.62 -2.82 8.68
C ALA A 165 2.54 -1.71 8.21
N PHE A 166 2.09 -0.92 7.22
CA PHE A 166 2.80 0.29 6.86
C PHE A 166 1.83 1.44 6.59
N GLU A 167 2.26 2.63 6.98
CA GLU A 167 1.47 3.85 6.93
C GLU A 167 2.32 4.99 6.39
N VAL A 168 1.75 5.76 5.46
CA VAL A 168 2.36 7.00 4.98
C VAL A 168 1.78 8.15 5.80
N ARG A 169 2.64 8.84 6.54
CA ARG A 169 2.28 10.00 7.37
C ARG A 169 2.87 11.26 6.76
N GLU A 170 2.50 12.42 7.27
CA GLU A 170 3.29 13.62 7.04
C GLU A 170 4.43 13.68 8.06
N ASP A 171 5.62 14.11 7.67
CA ASP A 171 6.66 14.43 8.64
C ASP A 171 6.20 15.66 9.43
N ASN A 172 5.83 15.44 10.69
CA ASN A 172 5.72 16.52 11.66
C ASN A 172 7.14 16.91 12.08
N ASN A 173 7.84 17.68 11.24
CA ASN A 173 9.02 18.41 11.68
C ASN A 173 8.60 19.64 12.49
#